data_AF-A0A7W0VKL4-F1
#
_entry.id   AF-A0A7W0VKL4-F1
#
_cell.length_a   1.000
_cell.length_b   1.000
_cell.length_c   1.000
_cell.angle_alpha   90.00
_cell.angle_beta   90.00
_cell.angle_gamma   90.00
#
_symmetry.space_group_name_H-M   'P 1'
#
loop_
_entity.id
_entity.type
_entity.pdbx_description
1 polymer ?
#
loop_
_entity_poly.entity_id
_entity_poly.type
_entity_poly.pdbx_seq_one_letter_code
_entity_poly.pdbx_strand_id
1 'polypeptide(L)'
;MLRHEGVGRYMEGALRLLQFVESRRATGRRFGPDADARWSSFRGDLETVDRIELMIRDADAEWPASFGARVVYALPGIPEDEPFGSQWEGLDPVAAEDLWRKVKAEAAPKTPAATLKAIAIAWGVKLGACDVGKVGANDRLVIAGASAIAAAIEAFASGSGLDWSDQVVVIATAPVARQLAAAATALLNAQQPAKILTAVEAAKAKPVRGARLVASEDADAADRSAGEAMAS
;
A
#
# COMPACT_ATOMS: atom_id res chain seq x y z
N MET A 1 0.89 12.92 -22.12
CA MET A 1 1.56 12.80 -20.81
C MET A 1 0.52 12.29 -19.83
N LEU A 2 0.73 11.13 -19.21
CA LEU A 2 -0.24 10.52 -18.30
C LEU A 2 -0.05 11.16 -16.92
N ARG A 3 -0.84 12.18 -16.60
CA ARG A 3 -0.85 12.76 -15.26
C ARG A 3 -1.43 11.73 -14.31
N HIS A 4 -0.64 11.24 -13.36
CA HIS A 4 -1.14 10.33 -12.33
C HIS A 4 -2.12 11.10 -11.43
N GLU A 5 -3.40 10.74 -11.48
CA GLU A 5 -4.40 11.36 -10.61
C GLU A 5 -4.16 10.94 -9.16
N GLY A 6 -4.15 11.91 -8.24
CA GLY A 6 -4.04 11.62 -6.81
C GLY A 6 -2.63 11.37 -6.29
N VAL A 7 -1.56 11.83 -6.97
CA VAL A 7 -0.16 11.71 -6.48
C VAL A 7 -0.01 12.16 -5.02
N GLY A 8 -0.57 13.33 -4.66
CA GLY A 8 -0.51 13.81 -3.26
C GLY A 8 -1.19 12.87 -2.26
N ARG A 9 -2.29 12.20 -2.67
CA ARG A 9 -3.02 11.22 -1.84
C ARG A 9 -2.20 9.95 -1.65
N TYR A 10 -1.59 9.48 -2.74
CA TYR A 10 -0.64 8.37 -2.72
C TYR A 10 0.54 8.65 -1.78
N MET A 11 1.20 9.80 -1.95
CA MET A 11 2.35 10.21 -1.14
C MET A 11 1.97 10.32 0.34
N GLU A 12 0.81 10.90 0.64
CA GLU A 12 0.31 10.95 2.02
C GLU A 12 0.12 9.54 2.58
N GLY A 13 -0.57 8.65 1.86
CA GLY A 13 -0.76 7.26 2.28
C GLY A 13 0.56 6.51 2.53
N ALA A 14 1.55 6.71 1.64
CA ALA A 14 2.88 6.10 1.77
C ALA A 14 3.60 6.63 3.01
N LEU A 15 3.52 7.94 3.29
CA LEU A 15 4.09 8.54 4.49
C LEU A 15 3.41 8.05 5.78
N ARG A 16 2.09 7.80 5.78
CA ARG A 16 1.40 7.22 6.95
C ARG A 16 1.87 5.79 7.23
N LEU A 17 2.04 5.00 6.17
CA LEU A 17 2.59 3.64 6.30
C LEU A 17 4.03 3.69 6.82
N LEU A 18 4.84 4.61 6.30
CA LEU A 18 6.21 4.85 6.74
C LEU A 18 6.29 5.23 8.24
N GLN A 19 5.41 6.13 8.70
CA GLN A 19 5.32 6.49 10.12
C GLN A 19 5.02 5.27 11.01
N PHE A 20 4.13 4.38 10.58
CA PHE A 20 3.81 3.16 11.31
C PHE A 20 5.02 2.23 11.42
N VAL A 21 5.69 1.91 10.30
CA VAL A 21 6.82 0.96 10.32
C VAL A 21 8.02 1.50 11.10
N GLU A 22 8.30 2.80 11.01
CA GLU A 22 9.33 3.46 11.82
C GLU A 22 8.98 3.43 13.31
N SER A 23 7.70 3.53 13.68
CA SER A 23 7.30 3.42 15.10
C SER A 23 7.51 2.02 15.68
N ARG A 24 7.46 0.97 14.84
CA ARG A 24 7.71 -0.42 15.25
C ARG A 24 9.20 -0.75 15.29
N ARG A 25 9.96 -0.19 14.35
CA ARG A 25 11.41 -0.38 14.21
C ARG A 25 12.04 0.96 13.88
N ALA A 26 12.37 1.73 14.91
CA ALA A 26 12.98 3.04 14.73
C ALA A 26 14.36 2.88 14.06
N THR A 27 14.48 3.34 12.81
CA THR A 27 15.76 3.38 12.12
C THR A 27 16.48 4.71 12.35
N GLY A 28 15.73 5.75 12.73
CA GLY A 28 16.21 7.12 12.86
C GLY A 28 16.62 7.75 11.52
N ARG A 29 16.32 7.09 10.38
CA ARG A 29 16.74 7.55 9.05
C ARG A 29 15.72 8.46 8.38
N ARG A 30 14.42 8.28 8.69
CA ARG A 30 13.31 8.88 7.93
C ARG A 30 12.67 10.06 8.66
N PHE A 31 12.33 9.87 9.94
CA PHE A 31 11.68 10.88 10.79
C PHE A 31 12.49 11.23 12.04
N GLY A 32 12.25 12.42 12.58
CA GLY A 32 12.84 12.92 13.83
C GLY A 32 13.97 13.92 13.63
N PRO A 33 14.45 14.55 14.73
CA PRO A 33 15.46 15.61 14.67
C PRO A 33 16.77 15.19 14.00
N ASP A 34 17.23 13.97 14.24
CA ASP A 34 18.48 13.46 13.66
C ASP A 34 18.36 13.24 12.15
N ALA A 35 17.22 12.70 11.70
CA ALA A 35 16.92 12.55 10.28
C ALA A 35 16.81 13.93 9.59
N ASP A 36 16.19 14.91 10.25
CA ASP A 36 16.09 16.29 9.76
C ASP A 36 17.45 16.97 9.66
N ALA A 37 18.33 16.78 10.66
CA ALA A 37 19.68 17.33 10.65
C ALA A 37 20.54 16.70 9.54
N ARG A 38 20.43 15.37 9.37
CA ARG A 38 21.12 14.64 8.29
C ARG A 38 20.64 15.12 6.92
N TRP A 39 19.33 15.24 6.73
CA TRP A 39 18.77 15.77 5.48
C TRP A 39 19.26 17.20 5.21
N SER A 40 19.22 18.08 6.21
CA SER A 40 19.64 19.47 6.06
C SER A 40 21.11 19.61 5.65
N SER A 41 21.97 18.68 6.10
CA SER A 41 23.39 18.63 5.74
C SER A 41 23.64 18.02 4.36
N PHE A 42 22.73 17.16 3.87
CA PHE A 42 22.87 16.42 2.61
C PHE A 42 22.21 17.12 1.41
N ARG A 43 21.06 17.76 1.62
CA ARG A 43 20.11 18.06 0.54
C ARG A 43 20.68 18.87 -0.63
N GLY A 44 21.63 19.78 -0.40
CA GLY A 44 22.09 20.70 -1.46
C GLY A 44 20.91 21.43 -2.10
N ASP A 45 20.72 21.22 -3.41
CA ASP A 45 19.62 21.77 -4.21
C ASP A 45 18.33 20.92 -4.19
N LEU A 46 18.33 19.78 -3.49
CA LEU A 46 17.17 18.91 -3.37
C LEU A 46 16.07 19.54 -2.50
N GLU A 47 14.83 19.30 -2.92
CA GLU A 47 13.61 19.80 -2.31
C GLU A 47 12.93 18.73 -1.45
N THR A 48 11.86 19.11 -0.76
CA THR A 48 11.12 18.18 0.10
C THR A 48 10.44 17.05 -0.68
N VAL A 49 10.07 17.28 -1.94
CA VAL A 49 9.58 16.20 -2.81
C VAL A 49 10.65 15.12 -3.00
N ASP A 50 11.90 15.51 -3.26
CA ASP A 50 13.02 14.56 -3.40
C ASP A 50 13.24 13.77 -2.12
N ARG A 51 13.14 14.43 -0.96
CA ARG A 51 13.21 13.76 0.34
C ARG A 51 12.14 12.67 0.46
N ILE A 52 10.89 13.01 0.15
CA ILE A 52 9.75 12.09 0.24
C ILE A 52 9.97 10.90 -0.68
N GLU A 53 10.38 11.14 -1.92
CA GLU A 53 10.61 10.05 -2.87
C GLU A 53 11.81 9.18 -2.49
N LEU A 54 12.89 9.76 -1.97
CA LEU A 54 14.03 8.99 -1.46
C LEU A 54 13.62 8.11 -0.27
N MET A 55 12.78 8.60 0.64
CA MET A 55 12.24 7.78 1.73
C MET A 55 11.35 6.64 1.22
N ILE A 56 10.54 6.89 0.19
CA ILE A 56 9.72 5.85 -0.44
C ILE A 56 10.60 4.81 -1.14
N ARG A 57 11.65 5.22 -1.87
CA ARG A 57 12.63 4.30 -2.49
C ARG A 57 13.30 3.41 -1.45
N ASP A 58 13.82 4.01 -0.38
CA ASP A 58 14.45 3.26 0.72
C ASP A 58 13.48 2.31 1.42
N ALA A 59 12.21 2.70 1.58
CA ALA A 59 11.18 1.84 2.16
C ALA A 59 10.77 0.70 1.24
N ASP A 60 10.60 0.94 -0.06
CA ASP A 60 10.24 -0.10 -1.02
C ASP A 60 11.34 -1.14 -1.19
N ALA A 61 12.61 -0.73 -1.05
CA ALA A 61 13.74 -1.64 -0.98
C ALA A 61 13.75 -2.51 0.28
N GLU A 62 13.26 -2.00 1.42
CA GLU A 62 13.16 -2.76 2.68
C GLU A 62 11.91 -3.67 2.71
N TRP A 63 10.80 -3.22 2.14
CA TRP A 63 9.54 -3.95 2.03
C TRP A 63 9.08 -4.02 0.57
N PRO A 64 9.50 -5.08 -0.16
CA PRO A 64 9.33 -5.18 -1.60
C PRO A 64 7.91 -4.87 -2.08
N ALA A 65 7.81 -3.89 -2.98
CA ALA A 65 6.57 -3.49 -3.66
C ALA A 65 5.47 -2.94 -2.72
N SER A 66 5.81 -2.60 -1.48
CA SER A 66 4.83 -2.12 -0.48
C SER A 66 4.55 -0.62 -0.59
N PHE A 67 5.50 0.14 -1.13
CA PHE A 67 5.44 1.60 -1.22
C PHE A 67 5.44 2.10 -2.66
N GLY A 68 5.98 1.33 -3.60
CA GLY A 68 6.22 1.76 -4.98
C GLY A 68 4.94 2.20 -5.72
N ALA A 69 5.00 3.38 -6.33
CA ALA A 69 3.97 3.88 -7.23
C ALA A 69 3.71 2.93 -8.40
N ARG A 70 4.70 2.13 -8.84
CA ARG A 70 4.53 1.11 -9.89
C ARG A 70 3.38 0.14 -9.58
N VAL A 71 3.22 -0.26 -8.33
CA VAL A 71 2.14 -1.16 -7.91
C VAL A 71 0.83 -0.39 -7.80
N VAL A 72 0.87 0.78 -7.14
CA VAL A 72 -0.32 1.60 -6.88
C VAL A 72 -0.99 2.08 -8.18
N TYR A 73 -0.21 2.43 -9.20
CA TYR A 73 -0.72 2.88 -10.49
C TYR A 73 -0.71 1.80 -11.58
N ALA A 74 -0.35 0.55 -11.24
CA ALA A 74 -0.26 -0.57 -12.17
C ALA A 74 0.57 -0.22 -13.42
N LEU A 75 1.80 0.28 -13.21
CA LEU A 75 2.68 0.76 -14.28
C LEU A 75 3.42 -0.44 -14.91
N PRO A 76 3.08 -0.86 -16.14
CA PRO A 76 3.72 -2.01 -16.76
C PRO A 76 5.15 -1.68 -17.21
N GLY A 77 6.04 -2.67 -17.13
CA GLY A 77 7.41 -2.56 -17.67
C GLY A 77 8.40 -1.76 -16.82
N ILE A 78 7.99 -1.33 -15.62
CA ILE A 78 8.92 -0.75 -14.64
C ILE A 78 9.61 -1.89 -13.86
N PRO A 79 10.96 -1.88 -13.75
CA PRO A 79 11.72 -2.86 -12.95
C PRO A 79 11.23 -2.98 -11.51
N GLU A 80 11.44 -4.15 -10.89
CA GLU A 80 10.93 -4.42 -9.55
C GLU A 80 11.54 -3.52 -8.46
N ASP A 81 12.79 -3.08 -8.67
CA ASP A 81 13.59 -2.21 -7.81
C ASP A 81 13.43 -0.71 -8.11
N GLU A 82 12.61 -0.34 -9.11
CA GLU A 82 12.31 1.04 -9.46
C GLU A 82 10.86 1.40 -9.07
N PRO A 83 10.63 2.13 -7.96
CA PRO A 83 9.29 2.34 -7.43
C PRO A 83 8.43 3.32 -8.23
N PHE A 84 9.02 4.20 -9.05
CA PHE A 84 8.30 5.31 -9.69
C PHE A 84 8.31 5.23 -11.23
N GLY A 85 9.46 4.86 -11.81
CA GLY A 85 9.66 4.85 -13.25
C GLY A 85 9.97 6.22 -13.84
N SER A 86 10.46 6.25 -15.08
CA SER A 86 10.95 7.47 -15.74
C SER A 86 9.88 8.50 -16.10
N GLN A 87 8.61 8.12 -16.06
CA GLN A 87 7.48 9.00 -16.36
C GLN A 87 6.88 9.66 -15.10
N TRP A 88 7.46 9.40 -13.92
CA TRP A 88 6.97 9.95 -12.67
C TRP A 88 7.26 11.44 -12.57
N GLU A 89 6.21 12.25 -12.50
CA GLU A 89 6.30 13.71 -12.43
C GLU A 89 6.48 14.23 -10.99
N GLY A 90 6.27 13.39 -9.97
CA GLY A 90 6.34 13.80 -8.58
C GLY A 90 5.20 14.73 -8.15
N LEU A 91 5.33 15.26 -6.94
CA LEU A 91 4.43 16.27 -6.39
C LEU A 91 5.04 17.66 -6.59
N ASP A 92 4.21 18.67 -6.82
CA ASP A 92 4.67 20.06 -6.83
C ASP A 92 5.42 20.40 -5.53
N PRO A 93 6.54 21.15 -5.57
CA PRO A 93 7.36 21.41 -4.39
C PRO A 93 6.61 22.10 -3.24
N VAL A 94 5.69 23.02 -3.54
CA VAL A 94 4.87 23.70 -2.52
C VAL A 94 3.90 22.71 -1.88
N ALA A 95 3.23 21.89 -2.70
CA ALA A 95 2.35 20.84 -2.22
C ALA A 95 3.11 19.77 -1.38
N ALA A 96 4.36 19.47 -1.73
CA ALA A 96 5.21 18.56 -0.98
C ALA A 96 5.60 19.11 0.40
N GLU A 97 5.94 20.41 0.49
CA GLU A 97 6.17 21.09 1.76
C GLU A 97 4.95 21.07 2.67
N ASP A 98 3.76 21.38 2.13
CA ASP A 98 2.52 21.37 2.90
C ASP A 98 2.16 19.97 3.39
N LEU A 99 2.32 18.95 2.52
CA LEU A 99 2.15 17.56 2.91
C LEU A 99 3.13 17.16 4.01
N TRP A 100 4.40 17.52 3.88
CA TRP A 100 5.43 17.19 4.86
C TRP A 100 5.14 17.81 6.24
N ARG A 101 4.74 19.08 6.28
CA ARG A 101 4.33 19.75 7.52
C ARG A 101 3.12 19.08 8.15
N LYS A 102 2.10 18.74 7.35
CA LYS A 102 0.91 18.02 7.82
C LYS A 102 1.28 16.68 8.47
N VAL A 103 2.05 15.87 7.77
CA VAL A 103 2.47 14.54 8.25
C VAL A 103 3.30 14.64 9.55
N LYS A 104 4.18 15.64 9.67
CA LYS A 104 4.97 15.86 10.89
C LYS A 104 4.14 16.34 12.08
N ALA A 105 3.09 17.14 11.84
CA ALA A 105 2.24 17.69 12.89
C ALA A 105 1.26 16.65 13.47
N GLU A 106 0.80 15.72 12.63
CA GLU A 106 -0.16 14.71 13.03
C GLU A 106 0.49 13.49 13.69
N ALA A 107 -0.23 12.86 14.61
CA ALA A 107 0.26 11.67 15.29
C ALA A 107 0.39 10.48 14.31
N ALA A 108 1.53 9.81 14.37
CA ALA A 108 1.76 8.57 13.63
C ALA A 108 0.71 7.50 13.98
N PRO A 109 0.16 6.77 13.00
CA PRO A 109 -0.72 5.64 13.27
C PRO A 109 0.05 4.53 14.00
N LYS A 110 -0.59 3.91 15.01
CA LYS A 110 0.06 2.95 15.91
C LYS A 110 -0.34 1.50 15.70
N THR A 111 -1.37 1.25 14.89
CA THR A 111 -1.87 -0.10 14.60
C THR A 111 -2.04 -0.28 13.08
N PRO A 112 -2.02 -1.52 12.57
CA PRO A 112 -2.35 -1.79 11.17
C PRO A 112 -3.69 -1.18 10.76
N ALA A 113 -4.73 -1.36 11.58
CA ALA A 113 -6.06 -0.78 11.37
C ALA A 113 -6.04 0.75 11.23
N ALA A 114 -5.35 1.44 12.16
CA ALA A 114 -5.22 2.89 12.12
C ALA A 114 -4.43 3.37 10.90
N THR A 115 -3.44 2.60 10.47
CA THR A 115 -2.60 2.90 9.30
C THR A 115 -3.41 2.76 8.01
N LEU A 116 -4.13 1.65 7.84
CA LEU A 116 -5.02 1.42 6.69
C LEU A 116 -6.12 2.49 6.60
N LYS A 117 -6.70 2.87 7.75
CA LYS A 117 -7.66 3.97 7.83
C LYS A 117 -7.03 5.31 7.41
N ALA A 118 -5.81 5.61 7.83
CA ALA A 118 -5.11 6.83 7.44
C ALA A 118 -4.80 6.87 5.93
N ILE A 119 -4.40 5.74 5.34
CA ILE A 119 -4.24 5.60 3.89
C ILE A 119 -5.58 5.85 3.19
N ALA A 120 -6.67 5.19 3.60
CA ALA A 120 -7.97 5.38 2.98
C ALA A 120 -8.47 6.83 3.07
N ILE A 121 -8.28 7.50 4.21
CA ILE A 121 -8.62 8.92 4.40
C ILE A 121 -7.82 9.81 3.44
N ALA A 122 -6.52 9.56 3.24
CA ALA A 122 -5.72 10.30 2.26
C ALA A 122 -6.32 10.21 0.85
N TRP A 123 -6.91 9.06 0.50
CA TRP A 123 -7.62 8.86 -0.76
C TRP A 123 -9.06 9.39 -0.80
N GLY A 124 -9.59 9.89 0.33
CA GLY A 124 -10.99 10.27 0.45
C GLY A 124 -11.97 9.10 0.52
N VAL A 125 -11.48 7.90 0.87
CA VAL A 125 -12.27 6.67 0.99
C VAL A 125 -12.58 6.38 2.45
N LYS A 126 -13.82 5.98 2.73
CA LYS A 126 -14.24 5.49 4.04
C LYS A 126 -14.27 3.96 4.03
N LEU A 127 -13.43 3.35 4.86
CA LEU A 127 -13.47 1.90 5.09
C LEU A 127 -14.70 1.55 5.93
N GLY A 128 -15.44 0.54 5.47
CA GLY A 128 -16.56 -0.09 6.18
C GLY A 128 -16.12 -1.33 6.93
N ALA A 129 -17.01 -1.86 7.77
CA ALA A 129 -16.81 -3.17 8.36
C ALA A 129 -16.94 -4.25 7.29
N CYS A 130 -16.08 -5.27 7.35
CA CYS A 130 -16.15 -6.44 6.49
C CYS A 130 -15.80 -7.67 7.32
N ASP A 131 -16.65 -8.70 7.28
CA ASP A 131 -16.36 -9.98 7.91
C ASP A 131 -15.54 -10.84 6.95
N VAL A 132 -14.30 -11.10 7.32
CA VAL A 132 -13.40 -11.98 6.57
C VAL A 132 -13.64 -13.45 6.91
N GLY A 133 -14.42 -13.76 7.94
CA GLY A 133 -14.58 -15.10 8.48
C GLY A 133 -13.31 -15.64 9.16
N LYS A 134 -13.35 -16.89 9.63
CA LYS A 134 -12.16 -17.55 10.17
C LYS A 134 -11.16 -17.81 9.05
N VAL A 135 -9.89 -17.49 9.29
CA VAL A 135 -8.76 -17.78 8.39
C VAL A 135 -7.78 -18.71 9.08
N GLY A 136 -7.55 -19.89 8.51
CA GLY A 136 -6.52 -20.85 8.91
C GLY A 136 -5.34 -20.86 7.96
N ALA A 137 -4.23 -21.50 8.37
CA ALA A 137 -2.97 -21.52 7.61
C ALA A 137 -3.06 -22.19 6.21
N ASN A 138 -4.06 -23.03 5.98
CA ASN A 138 -4.28 -23.71 4.69
C ASN A 138 -5.29 -22.99 3.80
N ASP A 139 -5.92 -21.92 4.29
CA ASP A 139 -6.90 -21.19 3.50
C ASP A 139 -6.22 -20.41 2.37
N ARG A 140 -6.89 -20.36 1.22
CA ARG A 140 -6.56 -19.45 0.13
C ARG A 140 -7.70 -18.44 0.00
N LEU A 141 -7.36 -17.17 -0.10
CA LEU A 141 -8.31 -16.07 -0.19
C LEU A 141 -8.10 -15.32 -1.48
N VAL A 142 -9.21 -15.03 -2.17
CA VAL A 142 -9.28 -13.99 -3.19
C VAL A 142 -10.02 -12.83 -2.55
N ILE A 143 -9.46 -11.62 -2.62
CA ILE A 143 -10.02 -10.45 -1.94
C ILE A 143 -10.36 -9.35 -2.95
N ALA A 144 -11.55 -8.77 -2.84
CA ALA A 144 -11.96 -7.63 -3.67
C ALA A 144 -12.61 -6.53 -2.82
N GLY A 145 -12.21 -5.28 -3.03
CA GLY A 145 -12.75 -4.09 -2.33
C GLY A 145 -11.89 -3.61 -1.16
N ALA A 146 -11.86 -2.28 -0.96
CA ALA A 146 -10.95 -1.62 -0.02
C ALA A 146 -11.21 -2.04 1.43
N SER A 147 -12.48 -2.17 1.82
CA SER A 147 -12.86 -2.60 3.16
C SER A 147 -12.50 -4.06 3.45
N ALA A 148 -12.65 -4.96 2.46
CA ALA A 148 -12.24 -6.36 2.59
C ALA A 148 -10.72 -6.51 2.68
N ILE A 149 -9.97 -5.75 1.88
CA ILE A 149 -8.50 -5.70 1.94
C ILE A 149 -8.05 -5.29 3.35
N ALA A 150 -8.60 -4.20 3.88
CA ALA A 150 -8.23 -3.71 5.20
C ALA A 150 -8.55 -4.74 6.31
N ALA A 151 -9.77 -5.28 6.32
CA ALA A 151 -10.19 -6.28 7.29
C ALA A 151 -9.34 -7.55 7.24
N ALA A 152 -8.92 -7.99 6.06
CA ALA A 152 -8.07 -9.16 5.91
C ALA A 152 -6.65 -8.90 6.42
N ILE A 153 -6.06 -7.74 6.14
CA ILE A 153 -4.75 -7.39 6.69
C ILE A 153 -4.80 -7.37 8.22
N GLU A 154 -5.88 -6.84 8.81
CA GLU A 154 -6.06 -6.87 10.27
C GLU A 154 -6.18 -8.30 10.83
N ALA A 155 -6.90 -9.19 10.14
CA ALA A 155 -6.99 -10.59 10.52
C ALA A 155 -5.62 -11.29 10.43
N PHE A 156 -4.84 -11.03 9.38
CA PHE A 156 -3.49 -11.57 9.24
C PHE A 156 -2.51 -10.99 10.27
N ALA A 157 -2.67 -9.73 10.67
CA ALA A 157 -1.83 -9.11 11.69
C ALA A 157 -2.05 -9.70 13.10
N SER A 158 -3.22 -10.29 13.34
CA SER A 158 -3.60 -10.89 14.63
C SER A 158 -3.48 -12.42 14.65
N GLY A 159 -3.47 -13.07 13.49
CA GLY A 159 -3.36 -14.52 13.37
C GLY A 159 -1.92 -15.03 13.46
N SER A 160 -1.71 -16.16 14.16
CA SER A 160 -0.44 -16.87 14.17
C SER A 160 -0.35 -17.86 13.00
N GLY A 161 0.81 -17.92 12.35
CA GLY A 161 1.07 -18.87 11.27
C GLY A 161 0.33 -18.58 9.96
N LEU A 162 -0.14 -17.35 9.77
CA LEU A 162 -0.70 -16.90 8.49
C LEU A 162 0.39 -16.27 7.63
N ASP A 163 0.33 -16.53 6.32
CA ASP A 163 1.25 -15.97 5.33
C ASP A 163 0.45 -15.27 4.23
N TRP A 164 0.49 -13.94 4.24
CA TRP A 164 -0.25 -13.13 3.27
C TRP A 164 0.13 -13.44 1.82
N SER A 165 1.43 -13.62 1.57
CA SER A 165 1.95 -13.74 0.20
C SER A 165 1.57 -15.08 -0.42
N ASP A 166 1.50 -16.13 0.41
CA ASP A 166 1.09 -17.46 -0.03
C ASP A 166 -0.42 -17.63 -0.06
N GLN A 167 -1.14 -17.03 0.89
CA GLN A 167 -2.57 -17.28 1.07
C GLN A 167 -3.48 -16.32 0.31
N VAL A 168 -3.02 -15.12 -0.03
CA VAL A 168 -3.91 -14.06 -0.52
C VAL A 168 -3.57 -13.64 -1.94
N VAL A 169 -4.62 -13.52 -2.77
CA VAL A 169 -4.59 -12.77 -4.02
C VAL A 169 -5.62 -11.64 -3.92
N VAL A 170 -5.19 -10.41 -4.19
CA VAL A 170 -6.07 -9.23 -4.18
C VAL A 170 -6.42 -8.83 -5.61
N ILE A 171 -7.71 -8.60 -5.87
CA ILE A 171 -8.21 -7.98 -7.09
C ILE A 171 -8.51 -6.51 -6.81
N ALA A 172 -7.78 -5.60 -7.45
CA ALA A 172 -7.88 -4.17 -7.23
C ALA A 172 -7.55 -3.34 -8.49
N THR A 173 -8.57 -2.74 -9.09
CA THR A 173 -8.45 -1.84 -10.24
C THR A 173 -8.30 -0.36 -9.83
N ALA A 174 -8.79 0.03 -8.65
CA ALA A 174 -8.60 1.39 -8.14
C ALA A 174 -7.21 1.57 -7.45
N PRO A 175 -6.52 2.71 -7.64
CA PRO A 175 -5.22 2.97 -6.99
C PRO A 175 -5.23 2.85 -5.46
N VAL A 176 -6.28 3.38 -4.80
CA VAL A 176 -6.45 3.27 -3.35
C VAL A 176 -6.48 1.82 -2.87
N ALA A 177 -7.22 0.95 -3.56
CA ALA A 177 -7.32 -0.47 -3.21
C ALA A 177 -5.96 -1.17 -3.40
N ARG A 178 -5.23 -0.84 -4.48
CA ARG A 178 -3.86 -1.35 -4.68
C ARG A 178 -2.90 -0.86 -3.61
N GLN A 179 -2.97 0.40 -3.18
CA GLN A 179 -2.09 0.90 -2.12
C GLN A 179 -2.40 0.24 -0.77
N LEU A 180 -3.68 0.02 -0.44
CA LEU A 180 -4.06 -0.72 0.76
C LEU A 180 -3.52 -2.17 0.71
N ALA A 181 -3.63 -2.82 -0.45
CA ALA A 181 -3.14 -4.18 -0.64
C ALA A 181 -1.60 -4.27 -0.59
N ALA A 182 -0.91 -3.32 -1.22
CA ALA A 182 0.55 -3.24 -1.20
C ALA A 182 1.09 -3.01 0.21
N ALA A 183 0.38 -2.23 1.03
CA ALA A 183 0.74 -1.98 2.42
C ALA A 183 0.82 -3.26 3.27
N ALA A 184 0.16 -4.35 2.87
CA ALA A 184 0.18 -5.61 3.60
C ALA A 184 1.61 -6.13 3.84
N THR A 185 2.50 -6.02 2.86
CA THR A 185 3.89 -6.49 2.98
C THR A 185 4.61 -5.79 4.14
N ALA A 186 4.54 -4.46 4.22
CA ALA A 186 5.12 -3.69 5.31
C ALA A 186 4.39 -3.89 6.65
N LEU A 187 3.05 -3.91 6.65
CA LEU A 187 2.24 -4.05 7.87
C LEU A 187 2.44 -5.41 8.57
N LEU A 188 2.56 -6.46 7.78
CA LEU A 188 2.70 -7.85 8.22
C LEU A 188 4.15 -8.32 8.28
N ASN A 189 5.10 -7.46 7.88
CA ASN A 189 6.52 -7.81 7.74
C ASN A 189 6.74 -9.05 6.86
N ALA A 190 5.96 -9.16 5.79
CA ALA A 190 6.06 -10.27 4.83
C ALA A 190 7.36 -10.15 4.02
N GLN A 191 7.90 -11.30 3.61
CA GLN A 191 9.16 -11.37 2.85
C GLN A 191 8.96 -11.28 1.33
N GLN A 192 7.72 -11.40 0.87
CA GLN A 192 7.36 -11.38 -0.54
C GLN A 192 6.34 -10.26 -0.81
N PRO A 193 6.31 -9.71 -2.03
CA PRO A 193 5.27 -8.78 -2.45
C PRO A 193 3.86 -9.39 -2.34
N ALA A 194 2.89 -8.56 -2.00
CA ALA A 194 1.49 -8.93 -2.12
C ALA A 194 1.13 -9.27 -3.58
N LYS A 195 0.38 -10.36 -3.79
CA LYS A 195 -0.16 -10.72 -5.12
C LYS A 195 -1.37 -9.86 -5.42
N ILE A 196 -1.20 -8.85 -6.27
CA ILE A 196 -2.23 -7.88 -6.63
C ILE A 196 -2.46 -7.95 -8.14
N LEU A 197 -3.72 -8.09 -8.55
CA LEU A 197 -4.15 -8.12 -9.94
C LEU A 197 -5.23 -7.07 -10.16
N THR A 198 -5.21 -6.40 -11.30
CA THR A 198 -6.40 -5.69 -11.81
C THR A 198 -7.44 -6.69 -12.31
N ALA A 199 -8.69 -6.27 -12.49
CA ALA A 199 -9.73 -7.15 -13.06
C ALA A 199 -9.34 -7.70 -14.45
N VAL A 200 -8.62 -6.91 -15.26
CA VAL A 200 -8.16 -7.30 -16.60
C VAL A 200 -7.06 -8.36 -16.53
N GLU A 201 -6.13 -8.25 -15.58
CA GLU A 201 -5.08 -9.26 -15.37
C GLU A 201 -5.66 -10.54 -14.78
N ALA A 202 -6.60 -10.40 -13.84
CA ALA A 202 -7.31 -11.50 -13.21
C ALA A 202 -8.05 -12.38 -14.22
N ALA A 203 -8.69 -11.76 -15.22
CA ALA A 203 -9.37 -12.48 -16.31
C ALA A 203 -8.44 -13.36 -17.17
N LYS A 204 -7.12 -13.11 -17.14
CA LYS A 204 -6.10 -13.89 -17.88
C LYS A 204 -5.35 -14.86 -16.97
N ALA A 205 -5.49 -14.72 -15.65
CA ALA A 205 -4.82 -15.56 -14.68
C ALA A 205 -5.54 -16.90 -14.50
N LYS A 206 -4.83 -17.89 -13.96
CA LYS A 206 -5.44 -19.17 -13.60
C LYS A 206 -6.24 -19.02 -12.30
N PRO A 207 -7.42 -19.64 -12.18
CA PRO A 207 -8.16 -19.68 -10.92
C PRO A 207 -7.33 -20.27 -9.77
N VAL A 208 -7.58 -19.78 -8.57
CA VAL A 208 -6.92 -20.24 -7.34
C VAL A 208 -7.79 -21.35 -6.74
N ARG A 209 -7.45 -22.59 -7.07
CA ARG A 209 -8.23 -23.77 -6.65
C ARG A 209 -8.43 -23.80 -5.13
N GLY A 210 -9.70 -23.91 -4.72
CA GLY A 210 -10.07 -23.99 -3.30
C GLY A 210 -9.98 -22.66 -2.56
N ALA A 211 -9.79 -21.55 -3.27
CA ALA A 211 -9.85 -20.23 -2.66
C ALA A 211 -11.29 -19.82 -2.35
N ARG A 212 -11.43 -19.04 -1.28
CA ARG A 212 -12.68 -18.38 -0.93
C ARG A 212 -12.59 -16.90 -1.31
N LEU A 213 -13.64 -16.40 -1.95
CA LEU A 213 -13.78 -14.96 -2.18
C LEU A 213 -14.20 -14.25 -0.88
N VAL A 214 -13.50 -13.16 -0.56
CA VAL A 214 -13.88 -12.16 0.43
C VAL A 214 -14.06 -10.83 -0.30
N ALA A 215 -15.30 -10.41 -0.49
CA ALA A 215 -15.61 -9.15 -1.17
C ALA A 215 -16.41 -8.24 -0.25
N SER A 216 -16.00 -6.98 -0.15
CA SER A 216 -16.75 -5.96 0.59
C SER A 216 -17.76 -5.24 -0.31
N GLU A 217 -18.72 -4.54 0.30
CA GLU A 217 -19.76 -3.80 -0.44
C GLU A 217 -19.19 -2.73 -1.37
N ASP A 218 -18.08 -2.10 -0.97
CA ASP A 218 -17.35 -1.06 -1.71
C ASP A 218 -16.45 -1.62 -2.84
N ALA A 219 -16.48 -2.93 -3.11
CA ALA A 219 -15.78 -3.50 -4.24
C ALA A 219 -16.37 -3.03 -5.57
N ASP A 220 -15.51 -2.64 -6.52
CA ASP A 220 -15.92 -2.40 -7.90
C ASP A 220 -16.54 -3.66 -8.51
N ALA A 221 -17.55 -3.49 -9.35
CA ALA A 221 -18.27 -4.62 -9.93
C ALA A 221 -17.37 -5.53 -10.79
N ALA A 222 -16.42 -4.96 -11.53
CA ALA A 222 -15.46 -5.73 -12.32
C ALA A 222 -14.47 -6.46 -11.42
N ASP A 223 -13.98 -5.83 -10.35
CA ASP A 223 -13.08 -6.49 -9.38
C ASP A 223 -13.81 -7.65 -8.66
N ARG A 224 -15.08 -7.47 -8.28
CA ARG A 224 -15.89 -8.52 -7.67
C ARG A 224 -16.11 -9.69 -8.62
N SER A 225 -16.54 -9.42 -9.85
CA SER A 225 -16.78 -10.48 -10.84
C SER A 225 -15.50 -11.24 -11.20
N ALA A 226 -14.36 -10.54 -11.31
CA ALA A 226 -13.07 -11.19 -11.50
C ALA A 226 -12.66 -12.02 -10.29
N GLY A 227 -12.96 -11.56 -9.07
CA GLY A 227 -12.73 -12.32 -7.84
C GLY A 227 -13.56 -13.60 -7.77
N GLU A 228 -14.82 -13.57 -8.21
CA GLU A 228 -15.69 -14.75 -8.31
C GLU A 228 -15.14 -15.78 -9.28
N ALA A 229 -14.74 -15.35 -10.48
CA ALA A 229 -14.14 -16.23 -11.49
C ALA A 229 -12.77 -16.79 -11.06
N MET A 230 -12.03 -16.05 -10.23
CA MET A 230 -10.75 -16.52 -9.71
C MET A 230 -10.88 -17.53 -8.57
N ALA A 231 -11.98 -17.46 -7.81
CA ALA A 231 -12.26 -18.37 -6.71
C ALA A 231 -13.01 -19.65 -7.13
N SER A 232 -13.51 -19.73 -8.38
CA SER A 232 -14.19 -20.92 -8.93
C SER A 232 -13.23 -22.04 -9.31
#